data_AF-A0AAE8ZUM0-F1
#
_entry.id   AF-A0AAE8ZUM0-F1
#
_cell.length_a   1.000
_cell.length_b   1.000
_cell.length_c   1.000
_cell.angle_alpha   90.00
_cell.angle_beta   90.00
_cell.angle_gamma   90.00
#
_symmetry.space_group_name_H-M   'P 1'
#
loop_
_entity.id
_entity.type
_entity.pdbx_description
1 polymer ?
#
loop_
_entity_poly.entity_id
_entity_poly.type
_entity_poly.pdbx_seq_one_letter_code
_entity_poly.pdbx_strand_id
1 'polypeptide(L)'
;MKTLILLFLLLCLSYATHRSLKCYYYDELTKEKFIEHGRTECYARYDFSMKNAYFGGTRRQYVPNKHRNSTEHCADFIDIHINGTARPVYICYCFEDYCNFPFTFNEFVARGRTLQPFYDD
;
A
#
# COMPACT_ATOMS: atom_id res chain seq x y z
N MET A 1 12.35 -9.80 42.37
CA MET A 1 11.38 -8.79 41.89
C MET A 1 11.90 -7.95 40.73
N LYS A 2 13.07 -7.30 40.82
CA LYS A 2 13.63 -6.46 39.73
C LYS A 2 13.82 -7.20 38.40
N THR A 3 14.35 -8.42 38.44
CA THR A 3 14.53 -9.29 37.27
C THR A 3 13.22 -9.71 36.62
N LEU A 4 12.16 -9.91 37.42
CA LEU A 4 10.84 -10.30 36.92
C LEU A 4 10.14 -9.15 36.18
N ILE A 5 10.28 -7.93 36.71
CA ILE A 5 9.75 -6.70 36.09
C ILE A 5 10.46 -6.41 34.77
N LEU A 6 11.80 -6.61 34.72
CA LEU A 6 12.58 -6.44 33.50
C LEU A 6 12.17 -7.44 32.42
N LEU A 7 11.95 -8.71 32.79
CA LEU A 7 11.46 -9.74 31.86
C LEU A 7 10.07 -9.38 31.30
N PHE A 8 9.17 -8.88 32.16
CA PHE A 8 7.81 -8.49 31.76
C PHE A 8 7.83 -7.29 30.79
N LEU A 9 8.69 -6.30 31.06
CA LEU A 9 8.88 -5.14 30.17
C LEU A 9 9.42 -5.56 28.79
N LEU A 10 10.41 -6.47 28.76
CA LEU A 10 10.97 -6.99 27.51
C LEU A 10 9.93 -7.79 26.70
N LEU A 11 9.06 -8.55 27.38
CA LEU A 11 7.95 -9.27 26.72
C LEU A 11 6.94 -8.29 26.11
N CYS A 12 6.54 -7.24 26.83
CA CYS A 12 5.61 -6.22 26.33
C CYS A 12 6.17 -5.46 25.12
N LEU A 13 7.47 -5.14 25.13
CA LEU A 13 8.15 -4.52 23.99
C LEU A 13 8.22 -5.45 22.76
N SER A 14 8.37 -6.76 22.96
CA SER A 14 8.36 -7.74 21.87
C SER A 14 6.97 -7.96 21.24
N TYR A 15 5.89 -7.79 22.01
CA TYR A 15 4.52 -7.92 21.50
C TYR A 15 4.04 -6.70 20.70
N ALA A 16 4.68 -5.53 20.91
CA ALA A 16 4.35 -4.30 20.20
C ALA A 16 4.79 -4.33 18.72
N THR A 17 5.48 -5.37 18.26
CA THR A 17 5.78 -5.56 16.83
C THR A 17 4.59 -6.14 16.08
N HIS A 18 3.41 -5.52 16.20
CA HIS A 18 2.46 -5.63 15.10
C HIS A 18 3.18 -5.10 13.86
N ARG A 19 3.34 -5.94 12.83
CA ARG A 19 3.96 -5.56 11.54
C ARG A 19 3.21 -4.36 10.97
N SER A 20 3.72 -3.18 11.30
CA SER A 20 3.26 -1.89 10.82
C SER A 20 4.11 -1.58 9.61
N LEU A 21 3.47 -1.56 8.45
CA LEU A 21 4.13 -1.24 7.21
C LEU A 21 4.47 0.25 7.12
N LYS A 22 5.53 0.53 6.39
CA LYS A 22 5.86 1.84 5.84
C LYS A 22 5.45 1.88 4.38
N CYS A 23 4.67 2.87 3.99
CA CYS A 23 4.18 2.99 2.61
C CYS A 23 4.61 4.34 2.02
N TYR A 24 4.85 4.39 0.72
CA TYR A 24 4.93 5.66 0.03
C TYR A 24 3.56 6.31 0.01
N TYR A 25 3.49 7.57 0.42
CA TYR A 25 2.39 8.45 0.08
C TYR A 25 2.83 9.37 -1.03
N TYR A 26 2.06 9.38 -2.11
CA TYR A 26 2.25 10.32 -3.20
C TYR A 26 0.90 10.57 -3.88
N ASP A 27 0.58 11.83 -4.08
CA ASP A 27 -0.58 12.27 -4.84
C ASP A 27 -0.07 13.05 -6.06
N GLU A 28 -0.32 12.54 -7.26
CA GLU A 28 0.12 13.20 -8.48
C GLU A 28 -0.59 14.53 -8.75
N LEU A 29 -1.76 14.79 -8.19
CA LEU A 29 -2.46 16.06 -8.33
C LEU A 29 -1.84 17.15 -7.44
N THR A 30 -1.66 16.87 -6.16
CA THR A 30 -1.13 17.84 -5.19
C THR A 30 0.40 17.88 -5.16
N LYS A 31 1.06 16.86 -5.72
CA LYS A 31 2.51 16.62 -5.66
C LYS A 31 3.05 16.42 -4.24
N GLU A 32 2.20 16.16 -3.27
CA GLU A 32 2.62 15.86 -1.90
C GLU A 32 3.29 14.49 -1.84
N LYS A 33 4.43 14.41 -1.14
CA LYS A 33 5.21 13.18 -0.97
C LYS A 33 5.71 13.03 0.46
N PHE A 34 5.42 11.90 1.07
CA PHE A 34 5.98 11.51 2.37
C PHE A 34 5.90 10.00 2.57
N ILE A 35 6.43 9.52 3.71
CA ILE A 35 6.32 8.12 4.10
C ILE A 35 5.24 7.99 5.18
N GLU A 36 4.26 7.14 4.92
CA GLU A 36 3.28 6.77 5.91
C GLU A 36 3.79 5.61 6.75
N HIS A 37 3.66 5.74 8.06
CA HIS A 37 3.98 4.69 9.04
C HIS A 37 2.68 4.13 9.64
N GLY A 38 2.75 2.96 10.30
CA GLY A 38 1.61 2.44 11.04
C GLY A 38 0.53 1.80 10.17
N ARG A 39 0.88 1.24 9.01
CA ARG A 39 -0.09 0.76 8.01
C ARG A 39 -0.23 -0.75 8.00
N THR A 40 -1.42 -1.21 7.65
CA THR A 40 -1.73 -2.65 7.54
C THR A 40 -1.42 -3.18 6.16
N GLU A 41 -1.62 -2.34 5.14
CA GLU A 41 -1.45 -2.62 3.71
C GLU A 41 -1.00 -1.33 3.02
N CYS A 42 -0.12 -1.43 2.02
CA CYS A 42 0.16 -0.32 1.11
C CYS A 42 -0.69 -0.47 -0.15
N TYR A 43 -1.01 0.64 -0.81
CA TYR A 43 -1.76 0.64 -2.06
C TYR A 43 -1.16 1.60 -3.09
N ALA A 44 -1.39 1.26 -4.36
CA ALA A 44 -1.19 2.10 -5.53
C ALA A 44 -2.48 2.08 -6.36
N ARG A 45 -3.05 3.25 -6.61
CA ARG A 45 -4.29 3.46 -7.37
C ARG A 45 -3.98 4.21 -8.65
N TYR A 46 -4.41 3.66 -9.77
CA TYR A 46 -4.25 4.25 -11.10
C TYR A 46 -5.62 4.58 -11.69
N ASP A 47 -5.87 5.86 -11.98
CA ASP A 47 -7.08 6.30 -12.68
C ASP A 47 -6.81 6.30 -14.19
N PHE A 48 -7.50 5.42 -14.91
CA PHE A 48 -7.33 5.29 -16.35
C PHE A 48 -7.95 6.43 -17.15
N SER A 49 -8.89 7.17 -16.56
CA SER A 49 -9.55 8.31 -17.20
C SER A 49 -8.66 9.55 -17.14
N MET A 50 -8.05 9.80 -15.98
CA MET A 50 -7.14 10.95 -15.77
C MET A 50 -5.68 10.64 -16.10
N LYS A 51 -5.33 9.36 -16.28
CA LYS A 51 -3.95 8.88 -16.49
C LYS A 51 -3.01 9.35 -15.37
N ASN A 52 -3.47 9.24 -14.14
CA ASN A 52 -2.70 9.62 -12.96
C ASN A 52 -2.71 8.52 -11.90
N ALA A 53 -1.84 8.69 -10.90
CA ALA A 53 -1.62 7.71 -9.85
C ALA A 53 -1.62 8.31 -8.43
N TYR A 54 -2.05 7.50 -7.47
CA TYR A 54 -2.14 7.84 -6.05
C TYR A 54 -1.61 6.67 -5.22
N PHE A 55 -0.86 6.99 -4.17
CA PHE A 55 -0.16 6.01 -3.35
C PHE A 55 -0.38 6.31 -1.89
N GLY A 56 -0.51 5.26 -1.08
CA GLY A 56 -0.60 5.41 0.36
C GLY A 56 -0.67 4.07 1.07
N GLY A 57 -1.08 4.11 2.33
CA GLY A 57 -1.32 2.93 3.14
C GLY A 57 -2.60 3.02 3.96
N THR A 58 -3.22 1.87 4.15
CA THR A 58 -4.48 1.72 4.88
C THR A 58 -4.21 1.39 6.34
N ARG A 59 -5.16 1.74 7.21
CA ARG A 59 -5.22 1.21 8.60
C ARG A 59 -6.27 0.12 8.76
N ARG A 60 -7.10 -0.06 7.73
CA ARG A 60 -8.14 -1.07 7.65
C ARG A 60 -7.74 -2.07 6.59
N GLN A 61 -7.97 -3.34 6.86
CA GLN A 61 -7.74 -4.40 5.91
C GLN A 61 -8.80 -4.35 4.80
N TYR A 62 -8.38 -4.14 3.56
CA TYR A 62 -9.24 -4.22 2.38
C TYR A 62 -9.05 -5.54 1.64
N VAL A 63 -7.86 -6.16 1.73
CA VAL A 63 -7.59 -7.42 1.05
C VAL A 63 -7.82 -8.61 2.00
N PRO A 64 -8.57 -9.64 1.60
CA PRO A 64 -8.75 -10.85 2.41
C PRO A 64 -7.43 -11.50 2.83
N ASN A 65 -7.34 -12.00 4.06
CA ASN A 65 -6.12 -12.59 4.64
C ASN A 65 -5.45 -13.66 3.76
N LYS A 66 -6.23 -14.43 2.98
CA LYS A 66 -5.71 -15.46 2.08
C LYS A 66 -4.74 -14.94 1.01
N HIS A 67 -4.80 -13.64 0.68
CA HIS A 67 -3.91 -13.01 -0.29
C HIS A 67 -2.73 -12.29 0.37
N ARG A 68 -2.61 -12.27 1.70
CA ARG A 68 -1.53 -11.53 2.37
C ARG A 68 -0.14 -12.13 2.18
N ASN A 69 -0.09 -13.39 1.75
CA ASN A 69 1.16 -14.08 1.40
C ASN A 69 1.56 -13.86 -0.07
N SER A 70 0.74 -13.19 -0.89
CA SER A 70 1.17 -12.77 -2.23
C SER A 70 2.01 -11.50 -2.13
N THR A 71 2.86 -11.25 -3.12
CA THR A 71 3.62 -10.00 -3.22
C THR A 71 2.69 -8.80 -3.39
N GLU A 72 1.61 -8.98 -4.15
CA GLU A 72 0.59 -7.97 -4.38
C GLU A 72 -0.77 -8.62 -4.68
N HIS A 73 -1.82 -7.81 -4.62
CA HIS A 73 -3.17 -8.11 -5.06
C HIS A 73 -3.71 -6.91 -5.84
N CYS A 74 -3.84 -7.06 -7.15
CA CYS A 74 -4.37 -6.02 -8.04
C CYS A 74 -5.75 -6.39 -8.57
N ALA A 75 -6.65 -5.41 -8.65
CA ALA A 75 -7.97 -5.60 -9.24
C ALA A 75 -8.51 -4.29 -9.85
N ASP A 76 -9.43 -4.45 -10.79
CA ASP A 76 -10.26 -3.37 -11.32
C ASP A 76 -11.34 -2.98 -10.30
N PHE A 77 -11.50 -1.68 -10.11
CA PHE A 77 -12.54 -1.08 -9.27
C PHE A 77 -13.26 0.03 -10.05
N ILE A 78 -14.48 0.33 -9.61
CA ILE A 78 -15.21 1.52 -10.05
C ILE A 78 -15.27 2.48 -8.87
N ASP A 79 -14.63 3.63 -9.02
CA ASP A 79 -14.76 4.72 -8.06
C ASP A 79 -15.97 5.59 -8.42
N ILE A 80 -16.88 5.80 -7.48
CA ILE A 80 -18.10 6.57 -7.69
C ILE A 80 -17.97 7.87 -6.91
N HIS A 81 -17.79 8.97 -7.64
CA HIS A 81 -17.73 10.30 -7.04
C HIS A 81 -19.11 10.77 -6.54
N ILE A 82 -19.09 11.75 -5.63
CA ILE A 82 -20.30 12.35 -5.01
C ILE A 82 -21.27 12.89 -6.07
N ASN A 83 -20.77 13.34 -7.22
CA ASN A 83 -21.58 13.81 -8.35
C ASN A 83 -22.17 12.67 -9.22
N GLY A 84 -22.05 11.41 -8.79
CA GLY A 84 -22.53 10.22 -9.51
C GLY A 84 -21.64 9.78 -10.67
N THR A 85 -20.48 10.42 -10.88
CA THR A 85 -19.57 10.01 -11.96
C THR A 85 -18.80 8.76 -11.54
N ALA A 86 -18.94 7.68 -12.32
CA ALA A 86 -18.16 6.47 -12.18
C ALA A 86 -16.84 6.58 -12.95
N ARG A 87 -15.72 6.22 -12.34
CA ARG A 87 -14.39 6.18 -12.97
C ARG A 87 -13.74 4.81 -12.78
N PRO A 88 -13.27 4.17 -13.87
CA PRO A 88 -12.51 2.94 -13.77
C PRO A 88 -11.15 3.24 -13.16
N VAL A 89 -10.84 2.54 -12.07
CA VAL A 89 -9.56 2.63 -11.39
C VAL A 89 -8.98 1.25 -11.20
N TYR A 90 -7.67 1.14 -11.27
CA TYR A 90 -6.96 -0.10 -11.01
C TYR A 90 -6.19 0.07 -9.71
N ILE A 91 -6.43 -0.80 -8.73
CA ILE A 91 -5.81 -0.69 -7.41
C ILE A 91 -5.02 -1.96 -7.15
N CYS A 92 -3.74 -1.76 -6.84
CA CYS A 92 -2.85 -2.79 -6.34
C CYS A 92 -2.61 -2.57 -4.84
N TYR A 93 -2.75 -3.62 -4.07
CA TYR A 93 -2.36 -3.68 -2.66
C TYR A 93 -1.13 -4.56 -2.49
N CYS A 94 -0.26 -4.24 -1.55
CA CYS A 94 0.92 -5.03 -1.24
C CYS A 94 1.23 -4.96 0.26
N PHE A 95 2.04 -5.91 0.76
CA PHE A 95 2.09 -6.24 2.19
C PHE A 95 3.50 -6.19 2.80
N GLU A 96 4.41 -5.50 2.13
CA GLU A 96 5.79 -5.30 2.58
C GLU A 96 6.13 -3.80 2.69
N ASP A 97 7.19 -3.46 3.43
CA ASP A 97 7.63 -2.08 3.55
C ASP A 97 7.99 -1.53 2.16
N TYR A 98 7.44 -0.36 1.83
CA TYR A 98 7.73 0.41 0.62
C TYR A 98 7.36 -0.30 -0.70
N CYS A 99 6.56 -1.36 -0.66
CA CYS A 99 6.19 -2.14 -1.84
C CYS A 99 5.35 -1.37 -2.87
N ASN A 100 4.73 -0.24 -2.49
CA ASN A 100 3.93 0.60 -3.37
C ASN A 100 4.74 1.74 -3.99
N PHE A 101 5.90 1.40 -4.57
CA PHE A 101 6.77 2.42 -5.19
C PHE A 101 5.96 3.30 -6.17
N PRO A 102 6.13 4.63 -6.13
CA PRO A 102 5.25 5.56 -6.84
C PRO A 102 5.55 5.66 -8.34
N PHE A 103 5.32 4.57 -9.07
CA PHE A 103 5.46 4.52 -10.53
C PHE A 103 4.46 5.46 -11.20
N THR A 104 4.89 6.21 -12.21
CA THR A 104 3.95 7.01 -13.01
C THR A 104 2.93 6.11 -13.72
N PHE A 105 1.78 6.66 -14.12
CA PHE A 105 0.79 5.90 -14.89
C PHE A 105 1.40 5.21 -16.13
N ASN A 106 2.21 5.94 -16.90
CA ASN A 106 2.83 5.39 -18.12
C ASN A 106 3.82 4.26 -17.81
N GLU A 107 4.61 4.40 -16.75
CA GLU A 107 5.53 3.37 -16.29
C GLU A 107 4.78 2.12 -15.82
N PHE A 108 3.72 2.30 -15.03
CA PHE A 108 2.89 1.19 -14.58
C PHE A 108 2.27 0.39 -15.74
N VAL A 109 1.79 1.09 -16.77
CA VAL A 109 1.27 0.45 -17.99
C VAL A 109 2.38 -0.26 -18.76
N ALA A 110 3.55 0.38 -18.93
CA ALA A 110 4.69 -0.22 -19.62
C ALA A 110 5.20 -1.49 -18.93
N ARG A 111 5.06 -1.57 -17.60
CA ARG A 111 5.41 -2.73 -16.78
C ARG A 111 4.37 -3.85 -16.80
N GLY A 112 3.25 -3.68 -17.51
CA GLY A 112 2.19 -4.70 -17.56
C GLY A 112 1.24 -4.69 -16.37
N ARG A 113 1.06 -3.54 -15.70
CA ARG A 113 0.13 -3.34 -14.58
C ARG A 113 0.46 -4.11 -13.29
N THR A 114 1.75 -4.14 -12.92
CA THR A 114 2.26 -4.75 -11.68
C THR A 114 3.18 -3.80 -10.91
N LEU A 115 3.21 -3.93 -9.58
CA LEU A 115 4.18 -3.27 -8.70
C LEU A 115 5.43 -4.11 -8.48
N GLN A 116 5.44 -5.39 -8.90
CA GLN A 116 6.60 -6.25 -8.74
C GLN A 116 7.82 -5.65 -9.45
N PRO A 117 9.04 -5.83 -8.91
CA PRO A 117 10.27 -5.40 -9.58
C PRO A 117 10.37 -6.01 -10.99
N PHE A 118 10.98 -5.27 -11.91
CA PHE A 118 11.28 -5.80 -13.24
C PHE A 118 12.73 -6.27 -13.19
N TYR A 119 12.96 -7.57 -13.33
CA TYR A 119 14.30 -8.13 -13.50
C TYR A 119 14.43 -8.45 -15.00
N ASP A 120 15.29 -7.71 -15.70
CA ASP A 120 15.77 -8.13 -17.02
C ASP A 120 16.73 -9.30 -16.81
N ASP A 121 16.35 -10.49 -17.26
CA ASP A 121 17.25 -11.66 -17.36
C ASP A 121 18.25 -11.51 -18.52
#